data_AF-A0A3B1C481-F1
#
_entry.id   AF-A0A3B1C481-F1
#
_cell.length_a   1.000
_cell.length_b   1.000
_cell.length_c   1.000
_cell.angle_alpha   90.00
_cell.angle_beta   90.00
_cell.angle_gamma   90.00
#
_symmetry.space_group_name_H-M   'P 1'
#
loop_
_entity.id
_entity.type
_entity.pdbx_description
1 polymer ?
#
loop_
_entity_poly.entity_id
_entity_poly.type
_entity_poly.pdbx_seq_one_letter_code
_entity_poly.pdbx_strand_id
1 'polypeptide(L)'
;MNSRERVLKTVNRETPDRPPIFATLTPQAAKKLSDYHNLPYEEPLDSMLSTRISHSDLLTQLGNDCVGIAGCAPNNFPTKELDDGILLNEWGMKFVDQGIYYEFYEYPLAHATSVDDIKNYNFPDSFAEGRFDEAQKAIDKYGKTHAIVADLETAFFETAWYLVGLEKLLMDMALGEEYVDTLFDKVMEVNVPVGKKLIEMGADILWAGDDFGSQKQMLIAPEMWRHYFKPRIREMIQEFKSVNPDIKVAWHSCGSIIPIIPDLIEIGLDILNPIQPLAAQMEPNFLKDNFGSELVFFGGIDIQYLLPHGTPGQIKAEIKRRNDILGKNGGYIIAPAHNIQDDTSVENIMAFFKAAKNYPND
;
A
#
# COMPACT_ATOMS: atom_id res chain seq x y z
N MET A 1 16.43 -19.31 8.95
CA MET A 1 15.48 -18.87 7.92
C MET A 1 15.90 -17.48 7.48
N ASN A 2 16.10 -17.26 6.19
CA ASN A 2 16.37 -15.91 5.67
C ASN A 2 15.06 -15.08 5.60
N SER A 3 15.16 -13.79 5.28
CA SER A 3 14.02 -12.88 5.24
C SER A 3 12.95 -13.32 4.24
N ARG A 4 13.35 -13.66 3.01
CA ARG A 4 12.42 -14.12 1.97
C ARG A 4 11.68 -15.39 2.35
N GLU A 5 12.38 -16.41 2.85
CA GLU A 5 11.80 -17.68 3.31
C GLU A 5 10.73 -17.46 4.40
N ARG A 6 10.97 -16.51 5.31
CA ARG A 6 10.05 -16.13 6.39
C ARG A 6 8.75 -15.55 5.86
N VAL A 7 8.85 -14.64 4.90
CA VAL A 7 7.69 -14.04 4.24
C VAL A 7 6.92 -15.10 3.46
N LEU A 8 7.59 -15.89 2.62
CA LEU A 8 6.95 -16.92 1.80
C LEU A 8 6.21 -17.97 2.65
N LYS A 9 6.76 -18.40 3.78
CA LYS A 9 6.03 -19.25 4.73
C LYS A 9 4.80 -18.56 5.30
N THR A 10 4.95 -17.32 5.73
CA THR A 10 3.87 -16.54 6.34
C THR A 10 2.69 -16.36 5.40
N VAL A 11 2.94 -15.97 4.15
CA VAL A 11 1.87 -15.71 3.17
C VAL A 11 1.22 -16.99 2.65
N ASN A 12 1.87 -18.14 2.83
CA ASN A 12 1.28 -19.46 2.63
C ASN A 12 0.61 -20.03 3.90
N ARG A 13 0.45 -19.20 4.94
CA ARG A 13 -0.15 -19.55 6.24
C ARG A 13 0.56 -20.71 6.94
N GLU A 14 1.86 -20.86 6.70
CA GLU A 14 2.75 -21.70 7.50
C GLU A 14 3.33 -20.89 8.67
N THR A 15 3.79 -21.59 9.71
CA THR A 15 4.46 -20.95 10.86
C THR A 15 5.94 -20.67 10.54
N PRO A 16 6.36 -19.39 10.47
CA PRO A 16 7.78 -19.04 10.36
C PRO A 16 8.48 -19.07 11.74
N ASP A 17 9.79 -18.80 11.76
CA ASP A 17 10.56 -18.63 13.01
C ASP A 17 10.10 -17.42 13.85
N ARG A 18 9.68 -16.35 13.18
CA ARG A 18 8.95 -15.19 13.71
C ARG A 18 8.11 -14.58 12.59
N PRO A 19 7.10 -13.75 12.89
CA PRO A 19 6.45 -12.96 11.85
C PRO A 19 7.46 -12.10 11.07
N PRO A 20 7.34 -11.99 9.74
CA PRO A 20 8.13 -11.05 8.96
C PRO A 20 7.75 -9.60 9.28
N ILE A 21 8.66 -8.68 8.99
CA ILE A 21 8.51 -7.25 9.19
C ILE A 21 8.44 -6.57 7.83
N PHE A 22 7.48 -5.67 7.64
CA PHE A 22 7.49 -4.75 6.51
C PHE A 22 7.03 -3.36 6.93
N ALA A 23 7.98 -2.51 7.32
CA ALA A 23 7.71 -1.12 7.65
C ALA A 23 8.13 -0.18 6.52
N THR A 24 7.41 0.92 6.39
CA THR A 24 7.69 2.02 5.45
C THR A 24 7.81 3.32 6.23
N LEU A 25 8.47 4.32 5.66
CA LEU A 25 8.83 5.57 6.33
C LEU A 25 8.42 6.75 5.45
N THR A 26 7.99 7.85 6.07
CA THR A 26 8.04 9.13 5.36
C THR A 26 9.51 9.56 5.14
N PRO A 27 9.81 10.38 4.11
CA PRO A 27 11.18 10.82 3.83
C PRO A 27 11.87 11.49 5.03
N GLN A 28 11.11 12.25 5.81
CA GLN A 28 11.60 12.97 6.99
C GLN A 28 11.99 11.99 8.12
N ALA A 29 11.17 10.96 8.36
CA ALA A 29 11.49 9.89 9.31
C ALA A 29 12.73 9.08 8.87
N ALA A 30 12.83 8.76 7.58
CA ALA A 30 13.99 8.09 7.00
C ALA A 30 15.27 8.92 7.13
N LYS A 31 15.18 10.24 6.91
CA LYS A 31 16.31 11.16 7.09
C LYS A 31 16.79 11.16 8.54
N LYS A 32 15.87 11.32 9.50
CA LYS A 32 16.20 11.30 10.96
C LYS A 32 16.92 10.02 11.37
N LEU A 33 16.49 8.87 10.86
CA LEU A 33 17.13 7.57 11.11
C LEU A 33 18.50 7.45 10.44
N SER A 34 18.63 7.90 9.20
CA SER A 34 19.90 7.89 8.46
C SER A 34 20.96 8.70 9.22
N ASP A 35 20.60 9.91 9.66
CA ASP A 35 21.45 10.78 10.47
C ASP A 35 21.86 10.09 11.80
N TYR A 36 20.91 9.44 12.49
CA TYR A 36 21.18 8.73 13.75
C TYR A 36 22.14 7.55 13.59
N HIS A 37 22.04 6.80 12.48
CA HIS A 37 22.88 5.64 12.21
C HIS A 37 24.19 5.98 11.47
N ASN A 38 24.39 7.23 11.06
CA ASN A 38 25.45 7.65 10.13
C ASN A 38 25.43 6.85 8.82
N LEU A 39 24.23 6.62 8.27
CA LEU A 39 24.01 5.95 6.99
C LEU A 39 23.71 6.98 5.89
N PRO A 40 24.04 6.69 4.62
CA PRO A 40 23.59 7.51 3.51
C PRO A 40 22.07 7.60 3.47
N TYR A 41 21.56 8.80 3.25
CA TYR A 41 20.14 9.02 2.98
C TYR A 41 19.86 8.68 1.51
N GLU A 42 18.99 7.71 1.28
CA GLU A 42 18.45 7.40 -0.05
C GLU A 42 17.33 8.39 -0.36
N GLU A 43 17.45 9.15 -1.45
CA GLU A 43 16.37 10.05 -1.87
C GLU A 43 15.10 9.25 -2.27
N PRO A 44 13.90 9.80 -2.03
CA PRO A 44 12.66 9.16 -2.48
C PRO A 44 12.62 8.99 -3.99
N LEU A 45 12.09 7.86 -4.45
CA LEU A 45 11.87 7.60 -5.88
C LEU A 45 10.70 8.44 -6.41
N ASP A 46 10.78 8.83 -7.68
CA ASP A 46 9.70 9.57 -8.37
C ASP A 46 8.54 8.63 -8.71
N SER A 47 7.59 8.53 -7.79
CA SER A 47 6.38 7.71 -7.89
C SER A 47 5.32 8.25 -6.92
N MET A 48 4.04 8.09 -7.27
CA MET A 48 2.94 8.30 -6.32
C MET A 48 3.02 7.35 -5.10
N LEU A 49 3.75 6.24 -5.24
CA LEU A 49 3.97 5.23 -4.21
C LEU A 49 5.35 5.35 -3.53
N SER A 50 6.03 6.50 -3.71
CA SER A 50 7.43 6.73 -3.29
C SER A 50 7.74 6.26 -1.88
N THR A 51 6.90 6.59 -0.89
CA THR A 51 7.11 6.25 0.53
C THR A 51 7.14 4.74 0.82
N ARG A 52 6.57 3.91 -0.05
CA ARG A 52 6.47 2.45 0.11
C ARG A 52 7.60 1.70 -0.58
N ILE A 53 8.24 2.33 -1.56
CA ILE A 53 9.28 1.74 -2.42
C ILE A 53 10.69 2.34 -2.18
N SER A 54 10.80 3.37 -1.35
CA SER A 54 12.05 4.08 -1.07
C SER A 54 12.72 3.62 0.22
N HIS A 55 13.97 4.05 0.43
CA HIS A 55 14.74 3.84 1.66
C HIS A 55 14.99 2.36 2.01
N SER A 56 15.09 1.51 0.98
CA SER A 56 15.22 0.05 1.15
C SER A 56 16.55 -0.37 1.81
N ASP A 57 17.66 0.34 1.58
CA ASP A 57 18.92 0.03 2.28
C ASP A 57 18.82 0.28 3.77
N LEU A 58 18.22 1.41 4.16
CA LEU A 58 18.01 1.72 5.57
C LEU A 58 17.08 0.68 6.20
N LEU A 59 15.92 0.43 5.58
CA LEU A 59 14.89 -0.46 6.11
C LEU A 59 15.36 -1.92 6.23
N THR A 60 16.08 -2.44 5.25
CA THR A 60 16.63 -3.81 5.30
C THR A 60 17.71 -3.94 6.39
N GLN A 61 18.55 -2.92 6.62
CA GLN A 61 19.48 -2.89 7.76
C GLN A 61 18.76 -2.85 9.11
N LEU A 62 17.66 -2.10 9.20
CA LEU A 62 16.78 -2.08 10.37
C LEU A 62 15.99 -3.38 10.54
N GLY A 63 15.93 -4.22 9.50
CA GLY A 63 15.46 -5.60 9.52
C GLY A 63 14.07 -5.82 8.96
N ASN A 64 13.64 -4.98 8.03
CA ASN A 64 12.57 -5.36 7.11
C ASN A 64 12.91 -6.69 6.45
N ASP A 65 11.90 -7.53 6.31
CA ASP A 65 11.98 -8.80 5.60
C ASP A 65 11.51 -8.69 4.13
N CYS A 66 10.88 -7.55 3.80
CA CYS A 66 10.34 -7.22 2.50
C CYS A 66 10.99 -5.94 1.92
N VAL A 67 11.01 -5.85 0.59
CA VAL A 67 11.38 -4.66 -0.19
C VAL A 67 10.23 -4.31 -1.13
N GLY A 68 9.78 -3.05 -1.09
CA GLY A 68 8.75 -2.54 -1.98
C GLY A 68 9.31 -2.17 -3.35
N ILE A 69 8.57 -2.47 -4.41
CA ILE A 69 8.83 -2.01 -5.78
C ILE A 69 7.53 -1.51 -6.40
N ALA A 70 7.60 -0.58 -7.35
CA ALA A 70 6.45 -0.14 -8.14
C ALA A 70 6.89 0.38 -9.50
N GLY A 71 5.92 0.79 -10.32
CA GLY A 71 6.19 1.68 -11.44
C GLY A 71 6.58 3.08 -10.96
N CYS A 72 7.64 3.64 -11.54
CA CYS A 72 8.04 5.03 -11.34
C CYS A 72 7.59 5.91 -12.51
N ALA A 73 7.71 7.23 -12.36
CA ALA A 73 7.54 8.17 -13.46
C ALA A 73 8.50 7.82 -14.62
N PRO A 74 8.05 7.93 -15.88
CA PRO A 74 8.86 7.52 -17.02
C PRO A 74 9.98 8.52 -17.33
N ASN A 75 11.05 8.06 -17.96
CA ASN A 75 12.23 8.86 -18.28
C ASN A 75 11.93 10.09 -19.15
N ASN A 76 10.93 9.97 -20.04
CA ASN A 76 10.53 11.05 -20.94
C ASN A 76 9.58 12.07 -20.29
N PHE A 77 8.98 11.73 -19.14
CA PHE A 77 8.10 12.61 -18.38
C PHE A 77 8.26 12.33 -16.86
N PRO A 78 9.41 12.69 -16.27
CA PRO A 78 9.51 12.69 -14.81
C PRO A 78 8.52 13.71 -14.24
N THR A 79 8.22 13.62 -12.96
CA THR A 79 7.45 14.66 -12.26
C THR A 79 8.20 15.99 -12.38
N LYS A 80 7.49 17.03 -12.83
CA LYS A 80 8.08 18.34 -13.11
C LYS A 80 7.65 19.33 -12.06
N GLU A 81 8.59 20.10 -11.56
CA GLU A 81 8.29 21.33 -10.85
C GLU A 81 8.01 22.44 -11.88
N LEU A 82 6.81 23.02 -11.79
CA LEU A 82 6.36 24.19 -12.52
C LEU A 82 6.68 25.47 -11.72
N ASP A 83 6.31 26.63 -12.26
CA ASP A 83 6.38 27.89 -11.53
C ASP A 83 5.58 27.80 -10.21
N ASP A 84 6.02 28.55 -9.19
CA ASP A 84 5.39 28.63 -7.86
C ASP A 84 5.41 27.33 -7.01
N GLY A 85 6.26 26.35 -7.34
CA GLY A 85 6.44 25.12 -6.56
C GLY A 85 5.33 24.08 -6.77
N ILE A 86 4.55 24.22 -7.83
CA ILE A 86 3.52 23.25 -8.24
C ILE A 86 4.20 22.09 -8.97
N LEU A 87 3.88 20.86 -8.59
CA LEU A 87 4.35 19.66 -9.24
C LEU A 87 3.32 19.16 -10.27
N LEU A 88 3.80 18.65 -11.39
CA LEU A 88 3.00 18.05 -12.47
C LEU A 88 3.52 16.64 -12.78
N ASN A 89 2.65 15.64 -12.66
CA ASN A 89 2.97 14.26 -13.03
C ASN A 89 2.44 13.89 -14.43
N GLU A 90 2.74 12.66 -14.87
CA GLU A 90 2.32 12.13 -16.17
C GLU A 90 0.80 11.96 -16.32
N TRP A 91 0.08 11.83 -15.20
CA TRP A 91 -1.38 11.79 -15.16
C TRP A 91 -2.01 13.18 -15.28
N GLY A 92 -1.23 14.24 -15.55
CA GLY A 92 -1.71 15.60 -15.63
C GLY A 92 -2.19 16.19 -14.30
N MET A 93 -1.95 15.50 -13.18
CA MET A 93 -2.32 15.96 -11.84
C MET A 93 -1.37 17.05 -11.41
N LYS A 94 -1.90 18.12 -10.82
CA LYS A 94 -1.09 19.16 -10.18
C LYS A 94 -1.22 19.10 -8.67
N PHE A 95 -0.10 19.14 -7.97
CA PHE A 95 -0.06 19.07 -6.51
C PHE A 95 1.04 19.94 -5.94
N VAL A 96 0.94 20.27 -4.66
CA VAL A 96 1.89 21.11 -3.94
C VAL A 96 2.46 20.35 -2.76
N ASP A 97 3.76 20.52 -2.52
CA ASP A 97 4.40 19.98 -1.33
C ASP A 97 4.04 20.83 -0.10
N GLN A 98 3.29 20.26 0.85
CA GLN A 98 2.97 20.89 2.14
C GLN A 98 3.96 20.51 3.25
N GLY A 99 5.12 19.97 2.87
CA GLY A 99 6.23 19.60 3.74
C GLY A 99 6.17 18.17 4.28
N ILE A 100 4.97 17.62 4.51
CA ILE A 100 4.78 16.23 4.95
C ILE A 100 4.17 15.37 3.84
N TYR A 101 3.15 15.90 3.17
CA TYR A 101 2.44 15.25 2.06
C TYR A 101 2.23 16.23 0.91
N TYR A 102 2.00 15.64 -0.27
CA TYR A 102 1.51 16.36 -1.43
C TYR A 102 0.00 16.55 -1.33
N GLU A 103 -0.46 17.77 -1.60
CA GLU A 103 -1.89 18.09 -1.67
C GLU A 103 -2.28 18.39 -3.11
N PHE A 104 -3.38 17.82 -3.58
CA PHE A 104 -3.88 18.08 -4.92
C PHE A 104 -4.35 19.53 -5.05
N TYR A 105 -3.81 20.19 -6.08
CA TYR A 105 -4.10 21.58 -6.41
C TYR A 105 -5.09 21.69 -7.57
N GLU A 106 -4.91 20.88 -8.62
CA GLU A 106 -5.77 20.88 -9.80
C GLU A 106 -5.99 19.46 -10.32
N TYR A 107 -7.24 19.15 -10.65
CA TYR A 107 -7.68 17.85 -11.14
C TYR A 107 -7.90 17.94 -12.67
N PRO A 108 -7.16 17.20 -13.50
CA PRO A 108 -7.16 17.36 -14.95
C PRO A 108 -8.50 17.06 -15.63
N LEU A 109 -9.34 16.26 -14.98
CA LEU A 109 -10.67 15.86 -15.43
C LEU A 109 -11.80 16.42 -14.54
N ALA A 110 -11.56 17.50 -13.81
CA ALA A 110 -12.60 18.18 -13.00
C ALA A 110 -13.86 18.56 -13.79
N HIS A 111 -13.74 18.73 -15.11
CA HIS A 111 -14.81 19.13 -16.02
C HIS A 111 -15.56 17.95 -16.66
N ALA A 112 -15.11 16.70 -16.44
CA ALA A 112 -15.66 15.54 -17.12
C ALA A 112 -17.14 15.33 -16.74
N THR A 113 -17.99 15.20 -17.73
CA THR A 113 -19.43 14.92 -17.57
C THR A 113 -19.92 13.82 -18.51
N SER A 114 -19.12 13.44 -19.50
CA SER A 114 -19.48 12.46 -20.51
C SER A 114 -18.42 11.38 -20.69
N VAL A 115 -18.82 10.25 -21.29
CA VAL A 115 -17.91 9.16 -21.67
C VAL A 115 -16.80 9.66 -22.62
N ASP A 116 -17.11 10.62 -23.51
CA ASP A 116 -16.16 11.15 -24.48
C ASP A 116 -15.08 12.02 -23.81
N ASP A 117 -15.39 12.73 -22.73
CA ASP A 117 -14.39 13.48 -21.95
C ASP A 117 -13.29 12.55 -21.44
N ILE A 118 -13.68 11.36 -20.98
CA ILE A 118 -12.75 10.33 -20.50
C ILE A 118 -11.98 9.70 -21.65
N LYS A 119 -12.65 9.29 -22.74
CA LYS A 119 -12.00 8.62 -23.86
C LYS A 119 -11.00 9.50 -24.61
N ASN A 120 -11.23 10.81 -24.63
CA ASN A 120 -10.33 11.77 -25.27
C ASN A 120 -9.16 12.20 -24.37
N TYR A 121 -9.15 11.77 -23.11
CA TYR A 121 -8.05 12.03 -22.20
C TYR A 121 -6.83 11.16 -22.51
N ASN A 122 -5.64 11.75 -22.45
CA ASN A 122 -4.38 11.04 -22.66
C ASN A 122 -3.91 10.40 -21.36
N PHE A 123 -4.35 9.17 -21.10
CA PHE A 123 -3.87 8.38 -19.96
C PHE A 123 -2.40 7.97 -20.12
N PRO A 124 -1.66 7.78 -19.01
CA PRO A 124 -0.27 7.33 -19.07
C PRO A 124 -0.10 5.96 -19.76
N ASP A 125 1.05 5.78 -20.41
CA ASP A 125 1.46 4.49 -20.96
C ASP A 125 2.02 3.59 -19.85
N SER A 126 1.35 2.47 -19.60
CA SER A 126 1.73 1.45 -18.62
C SER A 126 3.15 0.90 -18.83
N PHE A 127 3.70 1.00 -20.04
CA PHE A 127 5.02 0.49 -20.39
C PHE A 127 6.01 1.58 -20.83
N ALA A 128 5.72 2.84 -20.50
CA ALA A 128 6.61 3.95 -20.78
C ALA A 128 8.05 3.67 -20.32
N GLU A 129 9.02 4.11 -21.14
CA GLU A 129 10.44 3.86 -20.92
C GLU A 129 10.91 4.35 -19.54
N GLY A 130 11.67 3.53 -18.82
CA GLY A 130 12.20 3.84 -17.49
C GLY A 130 11.31 3.46 -16.31
N ARG A 131 10.01 3.21 -16.53
CA ARG A 131 9.04 2.96 -15.45
C ARG A 131 9.43 1.83 -14.50
N PHE A 132 10.14 0.82 -14.98
CA PHE A 132 10.50 -0.39 -14.22
C PHE A 132 11.99 -0.46 -13.85
N ASP A 133 12.79 0.56 -14.16
CA ASP A 133 14.24 0.52 -13.96
C ASP A 133 14.60 0.41 -12.46
N GLU A 134 13.93 1.19 -11.61
CA GLU A 134 14.15 1.13 -10.16
C GLU A 134 13.66 -0.19 -9.55
N ALA A 135 12.53 -0.71 -10.03
CA ALA A 135 12.04 -2.03 -9.64
C ALA A 135 13.06 -3.13 -9.97
N GLN A 136 13.64 -3.11 -11.18
CA GLN A 136 14.66 -4.07 -11.58
C GLN A 136 15.92 -3.96 -10.72
N LYS A 137 16.40 -2.75 -10.43
CA LYS A 137 17.55 -2.52 -9.53
C LYS A 137 17.30 -3.11 -8.14
N ALA A 138 16.11 -2.90 -7.57
CA ALA A 138 15.73 -3.45 -6.28
C ALA A 138 15.66 -4.99 -6.30
N ILE A 139 15.05 -5.58 -7.34
CA ILE A 139 14.98 -7.04 -7.50
C ILE A 139 16.40 -7.65 -7.61
N ASP A 140 17.27 -7.07 -8.44
CA ASP A 140 18.64 -7.56 -8.63
C ASP A 140 19.44 -7.54 -7.32
N LYS A 141 19.23 -6.52 -6.50
CA LYS A 141 19.91 -6.32 -5.22
C LYS A 141 19.36 -7.20 -4.11
N TYR A 142 18.03 -7.31 -3.96
CA TYR A 142 17.41 -7.91 -2.78
C TYR A 142 16.59 -9.18 -3.03
N GLY A 143 16.16 -9.47 -4.27
CA GLY A 143 15.18 -10.54 -4.55
C GLY A 143 15.64 -11.96 -4.21
N LYS A 144 16.93 -12.16 -3.91
CA LYS A 144 17.47 -13.43 -3.40
C LYS A 144 17.39 -13.56 -1.88
N THR A 145 17.28 -12.46 -1.15
CA THR A 145 17.41 -12.41 0.32
C THR A 145 16.16 -11.91 1.02
N HIS A 146 15.40 -11.01 0.39
CA HIS A 146 14.16 -10.41 0.89
C HIS A 146 13.00 -10.71 -0.06
N ALA A 147 11.78 -10.71 0.47
CA ALA A 147 10.61 -10.83 -0.39
C ALA A 147 10.35 -9.52 -1.12
N ILE A 148 9.96 -9.63 -2.39
CA ILE A 148 9.63 -8.48 -3.23
C ILE A 148 8.11 -8.23 -3.16
N VAL A 149 7.72 -7.03 -2.72
CA VAL A 149 6.33 -6.59 -2.66
C VAL A 149 6.10 -5.56 -3.75
N ALA A 150 5.34 -5.93 -4.77
CA ALA A 150 4.96 -5.04 -5.85
C ALA A 150 3.75 -4.20 -5.45
N ASP A 151 3.98 -2.91 -5.26
CA ASP A 151 2.98 -1.94 -4.86
C ASP A 151 2.21 -1.41 -6.08
N LEU A 152 0.89 -1.40 -5.94
CA LEU A 152 -0.09 -0.90 -6.87
C LEU A 152 -1.28 -0.29 -6.10
N GLU A 153 -1.01 0.29 -4.92
CA GLU A 153 -2.02 1.11 -4.22
C GLU A 153 -2.45 2.30 -5.09
N THR A 154 -3.55 2.94 -4.74
CA THR A 154 -4.26 3.91 -5.57
C THR A 154 -4.80 3.30 -6.87
N ALA A 155 -5.24 2.04 -6.79
CA ALA A 155 -5.50 1.17 -7.93
C ALA A 155 -6.68 1.62 -8.81
N PHE A 156 -7.74 2.18 -8.20
CA PHE A 156 -8.95 2.61 -8.89
C PHE A 156 -9.51 3.90 -8.32
N PHE A 157 -10.12 3.81 -7.13
CA PHE A 157 -10.91 4.88 -6.53
C PHE A 157 -10.05 6.12 -6.28
N GLU A 158 -8.83 5.92 -5.76
CA GLU A 158 -7.93 7.01 -5.47
C GLU A 158 -7.45 7.71 -6.73
N THR A 159 -6.90 6.95 -7.69
CA THR A 159 -6.49 7.54 -8.97
C THR A 159 -7.66 8.22 -9.68
N ALA A 160 -8.86 7.66 -9.64
CA ALA A 160 -10.04 8.30 -10.22
C ALA A 160 -10.36 9.65 -9.57
N TRP A 161 -10.34 9.75 -8.23
CA TRP A 161 -10.61 11.03 -7.59
C TRP A 161 -9.43 12.00 -7.68
N TYR A 162 -8.19 11.53 -7.80
CA TYR A 162 -7.03 12.36 -8.16
C TYR A 162 -7.19 12.99 -9.55
N LEU A 163 -8.01 12.41 -10.43
CA LEU A 163 -8.28 12.94 -11.76
C LEU A 163 -9.46 13.93 -11.80
N VAL A 164 -10.54 13.68 -11.05
CA VAL A 164 -11.79 14.47 -11.15
C VAL A 164 -12.14 15.31 -9.92
N GLY A 165 -11.51 15.03 -8.77
CA GLY A 165 -11.84 15.58 -7.46
C GLY A 165 -12.77 14.69 -6.64
N LEU A 166 -12.45 14.52 -5.35
CA LEU A 166 -13.15 13.59 -4.44
C LEU A 166 -14.63 13.92 -4.25
N GLU A 167 -14.97 15.17 -3.95
CA GLU A 167 -16.37 15.58 -3.75
C GLU A 167 -17.20 15.31 -5.00
N LYS A 168 -16.68 15.70 -6.17
CA LYS A 168 -17.32 15.48 -7.46
C LYS A 168 -17.52 13.98 -7.73
N LEU A 169 -16.47 13.17 -7.60
CA LEU A 169 -16.57 11.73 -7.86
C LEU A 169 -17.62 11.06 -6.96
N LEU A 170 -17.63 11.39 -5.67
CA LEU A 170 -18.60 10.83 -4.72
C LEU A 170 -20.04 11.20 -5.08
N MET A 171 -20.28 12.45 -5.48
CA MET A 171 -21.60 12.90 -5.94
C MET A 171 -22.01 12.19 -7.24
N ASP A 172 -21.10 12.10 -8.19
CA ASP A 172 -21.38 11.56 -9.52
C ASP A 172 -21.58 10.03 -9.49
N MET A 173 -20.87 9.32 -8.61
CA MET A 173 -21.15 7.91 -8.28
C MET A 173 -22.55 7.73 -7.67
N ALA A 174 -22.98 8.65 -6.80
CA ALA A 174 -24.29 8.56 -6.17
C ALA A 174 -25.44 8.90 -7.16
N LEU A 175 -25.18 9.77 -8.13
CA LEU A 175 -26.11 10.16 -9.19
C LEU A 175 -26.13 9.18 -10.38
N GLY A 176 -25.10 8.34 -10.51
CA GLY A 176 -24.96 7.40 -11.61
C GLY A 176 -24.57 8.09 -12.92
N GLU A 177 -23.68 9.08 -12.85
CA GLU A 177 -23.20 9.82 -14.02
C GLU A 177 -22.47 8.90 -15.00
N GLU A 178 -22.72 9.09 -16.30
CA GLU A 178 -22.35 8.13 -17.34
C GLU A 178 -20.85 7.91 -17.52
N TYR A 179 -20.02 8.88 -17.13
CA TYR A 179 -18.58 8.82 -17.32
C TYR A 179 -17.87 7.95 -16.27
N VAL A 180 -18.51 7.71 -15.11
CA VAL A 180 -17.87 7.14 -13.91
C VAL A 180 -17.31 5.74 -14.18
N ASP A 181 -18.11 4.86 -14.78
CA ASP A 181 -17.65 3.50 -15.13
C ASP A 181 -16.50 3.53 -16.14
N THR A 182 -16.59 4.40 -17.15
CA THR A 182 -15.52 4.54 -18.16
C THR A 182 -14.23 5.06 -17.52
N LEU A 183 -14.32 5.95 -16.53
CA LEU A 183 -13.15 6.43 -15.79
C LEU A 183 -12.48 5.30 -15.01
N PHE A 184 -13.25 4.52 -14.24
CA PHE A 184 -12.68 3.38 -13.51
C PHE A 184 -12.07 2.33 -14.43
N ASP A 185 -12.71 2.04 -15.57
CA ASP A 185 -12.18 1.11 -16.58
C ASP A 185 -10.86 1.63 -17.17
N LYS A 186 -10.77 2.93 -17.49
CA LYS A 186 -9.54 3.52 -18.03
C LYS A 186 -8.39 3.54 -17.02
N VAL A 187 -8.68 3.81 -15.75
CA VAL A 187 -7.68 3.70 -14.68
C VAL A 187 -7.18 2.26 -14.54
N MET A 188 -8.10 1.28 -14.58
CA MET A 188 -7.77 -0.15 -14.55
C MET A 188 -6.90 -0.58 -15.74
N GLU A 189 -7.23 -0.11 -16.96
CA GLU A 189 -6.47 -0.37 -18.18
C GLU A 189 -5.02 0.11 -18.08
N VAL A 190 -4.73 1.13 -17.26
CA VAL A 190 -3.36 1.60 -17.01
C VAL A 190 -2.68 0.78 -15.91
N ASN A 191 -3.35 0.57 -14.77
CA ASN A 191 -2.74 0.00 -13.57
C ASN A 191 -2.56 -1.53 -13.64
N VAL A 192 -3.51 -2.28 -14.22
CA VAL A 192 -3.43 -3.74 -14.28
C VAL A 192 -2.22 -4.22 -15.09
N PRO A 193 -1.90 -3.66 -16.28
CA PRO A 193 -0.68 -4.04 -17.00
C PRO A 193 0.61 -3.79 -16.21
N VAL A 194 0.68 -2.70 -15.42
CA VAL A 194 1.83 -2.41 -14.54
C VAL A 194 1.97 -3.51 -13.48
N GLY A 195 0.88 -3.86 -12.79
CA GLY A 195 0.88 -4.96 -11.81
C GLY A 195 1.30 -6.29 -12.41
N LYS A 196 0.77 -6.65 -13.58
CA LYS A 196 1.16 -7.86 -14.33
C LYS A 196 2.66 -7.86 -14.63
N LYS A 197 3.21 -6.72 -15.07
CA LYS A 197 4.64 -6.60 -15.37
C LYS A 197 5.51 -6.80 -14.13
N LEU A 198 5.14 -6.23 -12.99
CA LEU A 198 5.87 -6.40 -11.73
C LEU A 198 5.83 -7.87 -11.27
N ILE A 199 4.72 -8.57 -11.48
CA ILE A 199 4.61 -10.02 -11.20
C ILE A 199 5.56 -10.81 -12.11
N GLU A 200 5.59 -10.52 -13.42
CA GLU A 200 6.53 -11.17 -14.36
C GLU A 200 8.00 -10.96 -13.98
N MET A 201 8.32 -9.80 -13.38
CA MET A 201 9.67 -9.47 -12.91
C MET A 201 10.08 -10.24 -11.64
N GLY A 202 9.14 -10.90 -10.97
CA GLY A 202 9.40 -11.77 -9.83
C GLY A 202 8.89 -11.27 -8.48
N ALA A 203 7.81 -10.48 -8.45
CA ALA A 203 7.14 -10.13 -7.21
C ALA A 203 6.64 -11.38 -6.45
N ASP A 204 6.85 -11.41 -5.13
CA ASP A 204 6.36 -12.47 -4.24
C ASP A 204 4.94 -12.15 -3.72
N ILE A 205 4.64 -10.86 -3.56
CA ILE A 205 3.33 -10.32 -3.18
C ILE A 205 3.02 -9.17 -4.11
N LEU A 206 1.77 -9.09 -4.60
CA LEU A 206 1.25 -7.87 -5.19
C LEU A 206 0.34 -7.17 -4.17
N TRP A 207 0.66 -5.93 -3.83
CA TRP A 207 -0.04 -5.11 -2.86
C TRP A 207 -0.78 -3.99 -3.57
N ALA A 208 -2.06 -4.21 -3.85
CA ALA A 208 -2.95 -3.21 -4.42
C ALA A 208 -3.77 -2.55 -3.30
N GLY A 209 -4.52 -1.50 -3.62
CA GLY A 209 -5.41 -0.90 -2.63
C GLY A 209 -6.09 0.36 -3.10
N ASP A 210 -7.13 0.72 -2.35
CA ASP A 210 -7.80 2.01 -2.35
C ASP A 210 -8.49 2.17 -0.99
N ASP A 211 -8.48 3.38 -0.44
CA ASP A 211 -9.10 3.67 0.85
C ASP A 211 -10.62 3.80 0.74
N PHE A 212 -11.33 2.82 1.32
CA PHE A 212 -12.79 2.81 1.42
C PHE A 212 -13.30 3.03 2.84
N GLY A 213 -12.42 3.07 3.84
CA GLY A 213 -12.79 3.16 5.25
C GLY A 213 -12.54 4.54 5.86
N SER A 214 -13.37 4.88 6.84
CA SER A 214 -13.12 5.93 7.84
C SER A 214 -12.88 5.29 9.21
N GLN A 215 -12.62 6.10 10.24
CA GLN A 215 -12.48 5.60 11.61
C GLN A 215 -13.70 4.79 12.11
N LYS A 216 -14.90 5.06 11.57
CA LYS A 216 -16.17 4.52 12.11
C LYS A 216 -16.89 3.56 11.16
N GLN A 217 -16.74 3.75 9.85
CA GLN A 217 -17.49 3.04 8.81
C GLN A 217 -16.87 3.29 7.44
N MET A 218 -17.41 2.67 6.39
CA MET A 218 -16.99 2.95 5.01
C MET A 218 -17.34 4.37 4.55
N LEU A 219 -16.53 4.91 3.63
CA LEU A 219 -16.74 6.22 2.97
C LEU A 219 -17.91 6.19 1.99
N ILE A 220 -18.12 5.05 1.33
CA ILE A 220 -19.24 4.78 0.43
C ILE A 220 -20.06 3.61 0.94
N ALA A 221 -21.33 3.53 0.54
CA ALA A 221 -22.18 2.40 0.90
C ALA A 221 -21.59 1.09 0.37
N PRO A 222 -21.63 -0.03 1.14
CA PRO A 222 -21.09 -1.32 0.68
C PRO A 222 -21.69 -1.78 -0.66
N GLU A 223 -22.96 -1.47 -0.90
CA GLU A 223 -23.70 -1.79 -2.12
C GLU A 223 -23.18 -1.01 -3.32
N MET A 224 -22.79 0.25 -3.11
CA MET A 224 -22.12 1.06 -4.11
C MET A 224 -20.72 0.51 -4.40
N TRP A 225 -20.01 0.05 -3.37
CA TRP A 225 -18.72 -0.63 -3.54
C TRP A 225 -18.85 -1.93 -4.34
N ARG A 226 -19.88 -2.74 -4.05
CA ARG A 226 -20.17 -3.98 -4.79
C ARG A 226 -20.54 -3.72 -6.24
N HIS A 227 -21.15 -2.58 -6.53
CA HIS A 227 -21.47 -2.17 -7.89
C HIS A 227 -20.22 -1.74 -8.67
N TYR A 228 -19.48 -0.75 -8.16
CA TYR A 228 -18.37 -0.14 -8.89
C TYR A 228 -17.05 -0.93 -8.80
N PHE A 229 -16.70 -1.48 -7.63
CA PHE A 229 -15.34 -1.96 -7.38
C PHE A 229 -15.22 -3.48 -7.32
N LYS A 230 -16.16 -4.18 -6.68
CA LYS A 230 -16.09 -5.65 -6.57
C LYS A 230 -15.82 -6.38 -7.91
N PRO A 231 -16.53 -6.09 -9.02
CA PRO A 231 -16.25 -6.75 -10.29
C PRO A 231 -14.84 -6.43 -10.82
N ARG A 232 -14.40 -5.17 -10.74
CA ARG A 232 -13.09 -4.72 -11.23
C ARG A 232 -11.94 -5.27 -10.40
N ILE A 233 -12.08 -5.30 -9.09
CA ILE A 233 -11.09 -5.91 -8.19
C ILE A 233 -11.02 -7.42 -8.41
N ARG A 234 -12.16 -8.09 -8.64
CA ARG A 234 -12.17 -9.53 -8.99
C ARG A 234 -11.40 -9.77 -10.28
N GLU A 235 -11.68 -9.00 -11.33
CA GLU A 235 -11.00 -9.13 -12.62
C GLU A 235 -9.50 -8.84 -12.48
N MET A 236 -9.12 -7.78 -11.75
CA MET A 236 -7.73 -7.47 -11.44
C MET A 236 -7.01 -8.64 -10.75
N ILE A 237 -7.60 -9.23 -9.70
CA ILE A 237 -7.03 -10.41 -9.01
C ILE A 237 -6.88 -11.59 -9.97
N GLN A 238 -7.87 -11.83 -10.84
CA GLN A 238 -7.82 -12.90 -11.84
C GLN A 238 -6.71 -12.68 -12.87
N GLU A 239 -6.55 -11.44 -13.35
CA GLU A 239 -5.50 -11.07 -14.29
C GLU A 239 -4.11 -11.29 -13.67
N PHE A 240 -3.91 -10.93 -12.41
CA PHE A 240 -2.66 -11.19 -11.70
C PHE A 240 -2.38 -12.68 -11.50
N LYS A 241 -3.39 -13.45 -11.07
CA LYS A 241 -3.26 -14.91 -10.92
C LYS A 241 -3.12 -15.63 -12.28
N SER A 242 -3.52 -15.01 -13.38
CA SER A 242 -3.28 -15.54 -14.73
C SER A 242 -1.81 -15.49 -15.14
N VAL A 243 -1.07 -14.48 -14.66
CA VAL A 243 0.37 -14.33 -14.87
C VAL A 243 1.15 -15.29 -13.97
N ASN A 244 0.77 -15.36 -12.70
CA ASN A 244 1.36 -16.29 -11.73
C ASN A 244 0.28 -16.82 -10.78
N PRO A 245 -0.16 -18.09 -10.91
CA PRO A 245 -1.20 -18.67 -10.07
C PRO A 245 -0.89 -18.65 -8.57
N ASP A 246 0.40 -18.62 -8.20
CA ASP A 246 0.85 -18.64 -6.81
C ASP A 246 1.01 -17.23 -6.20
N ILE A 247 0.81 -16.16 -6.99
CA ILE A 247 0.92 -14.79 -6.50
C ILE A 247 -0.09 -14.54 -5.36
N LYS A 248 0.41 -13.93 -4.29
CA LYS A 248 -0.41 -13.47 -3.17
C LYS A 248 -0.82 -12.04 -3.41
N VAL A 249 -2.13 -11.78 -3.38
CA VAL A 249 -2.66 -10.43 -3.51
C VAL A 249 -3.01 -9.88 -2.14
N ALA A 250 -2.41 -8.74 -1.81
CA ALA A 250 -2.76 -7.92 -0.67
C ALA A 250 -3.64 -6.75 -1.11
N TRP A 251 -4.58 -6.35 -0.26
CA TRP A 251 -5.42 -5.17 -0.47
C TRP A 251 -5.23 -4.20 0.69
N HIS A 252 -4.79 -2.97 0.40
CA HIS A 252 -4.76 -1.83 1.32
C HIS A 252 -6.11 -1.11 1.34
N SER A 253 -6.62 -0.83 2.54
CA SER A 253 -7.62 0.22 2.77
C SER A 253 -7.57 0.67 4.23
N CYS A 254 -7.24 1.93 4.47
CA CYS A 254 -7.38 2.55 5.77
C CYS A 254 -8.84 2.50 6.28
N GLY A 255 -8.97 2.66 7.60
CA GLY A 255 -10.26 2.74 8.28
C GLY A 255 -10.97 1.40 8.46
N SER A 256 -12.29 1.46 8.67
CA SER A 256 -13.14 0.30 8.87
C SER A 256 -13.83 -0.11 7.56
N ILE A 257 -13.50 -1.31 7.08
CA ILE A 257 -14.07 -1.92 5.88
C ILE A 257 -14.74 -3.28 6.15
N ILE A 258 -15.08 -3.56 7.42
CA ILE A 258 -15.72 -4.82 7.84
C ILE A 258 -16.83 -5.30 6.90
N PRO A 259 -17.77 -4.45 6.43
CA PRO A 259 -18.87 -4.91 5.58
C PRO A 259 -18.45 -5.57 4.26
N ILE A 260 -17.24 -5.30 3.77
CA ILE A 260 -16.74 -5.82 2.48
C ILE A 260 -15.58 -6.81 2.63
N ILE A 261 -15.10 -7.10 3.84
CA ILE A 261 -14.07 -8.15 4.03
C ILE A 261 -14.54 -9.51 3.47
N PRO A 262 -15.79 -9.98 3.73
CA PRO A 262 -16.27 -11.23 3.11
C PRO A 262 -16.30 -11.17 1.58
N ASP A 263 -16.64 -9.99 1.01
CA ASP A 263 -16.64 -9.79 -0.43
C ASP A 263 -15.21 -9.87 -1.01
N LEU A 264 -14.21 -9.32 -0.31
CA LEU A 264 -12.79 -9.41 -0.69
C LEU A 264 -12.28 -10.86 -0.65
N ILE A 265 -12.66 -11.63 0.38
CA ILE A 265 -12.35 -13.07 0.47
C ILE A 265 -12.99 -13.82 -0.70
N GLU A 266 -14.27 -13.56 -0.99
CA GLU A 266 -15.00 -14.21 -2.10
C GLU A 266 -14.28 -14.03 -3.45
N ILE A 267 -13.73 -12.84 -3.70
CA ILE A 267 -13.05 -12.53 -4.97
C ILE A 267 -11.58 -12.93 -5.00
N GLY A 268 -11.09 -13.61 -3.96
CA GLY A 268 -9.79 -14.27 -3.95
C GLY A 268 -8.66 -13.47 -3.32
N LEU A 269 -8.96 -12.54 -2.41
CA LEU A 269 -7.94 -11.83 -1.63
C LEU A 269 -7.16 -12.80 -0.72
N ASP A 270 -5.83 -12.68 -0.68
CA ASP A 270 -4.98 -13.50 0.18
C ASP A 270 -4.59 -12.77 1.48
N ILE A 271 -4.35 -11.45 1.41
CA ILE A 271 -3.78 -10.66 2.52
C ILE A 271 -4.59 -9.39 2.74
N LEU A 272 -5.07 -9.18 3.97
CA LEU A 272 -5.74 -7.94 4.35
C LEU A 272 -4.75 -6.94 4.96
N ASN A 273 -4.72 -5.74 4.38
CA ASN A 273 -3.88 -4.66 4.82
C ASN A 273 -4.65 -3.31 4.86
N PRO A 274 -4.30 -2.41 5.78
CA PRO A 274 -3.72 -2.72 7.07
C PRO A 274 -4.76 -3.38 7.97
N ILE A 275 -4.31 -3.94 9.08
CA ILE A 275 -5.18 -4.04 10.26
C ILE A 275 -5.22 -2.67 10.92
N GLN A 276 -6.23 -1.85 10.62
CA GLN A 276 -6.29 -0.47 11.09
C GLN A 276 -6.60 -0.39 12.60
N PRO A 277 -5.66 0.04 13.45
CA PRO A 277 -5.91 0.22 14.87
C PRO A 277 -6.94 1.32 15.11
N LEU A 278 -7.70 1.18 16.21
CA LEU A 278 -8.70 2.15 16.66
C LEU A 278 -9.92 2.30 15.74
N ALA A 279 -9.90 1.74 14.53
CA ALA A 279 -11.03 1.79 13.62
C ALA A 279 -12.13 0.84 14.11
N ALA A 280 -13.38 1.25 13.96
CA ALA A 280 -14.51 0.49 14.46
C ALA A 280 -14.49 -0.95 13.93
N GLN A 281 -14.57 -1.91 14.86
CA GLN A 281 -14.62 -3.35 14.58
C GLN A 281 -13.37 -3.95 13.89
N MET A 282 -12.27 -3.19 13.75
CA MET A 282 -11.00 -3.68 13.21
C MET A 282 -10.08 -4.28 14.30
N GLU A 283 -10.66 -4.72 15.42
CA GLU A 283 -9.90 -5.29 16.54
C GLU A 283 -9.27 -6.64 16.16
N PRO A 284 -8.01 -6.90 16.56
CA PRO A 284 -7.26 -8.04 16.07
C PRO A 284 -7.87 -9.39 16.45
N ASN A 285 -8.48 -9.50 17.64
CA ASN A 285 -9.16 -10.73 18.05
C ASN A 285 -10.36 -11.02 17.16
N PHE A 286 -11.20 -10.01 16.92
CA PHE A 286 -12.37 -10.14 16.07
C PHE A 286 -11.97 -10.55 14.65
N LEU A 287 -10.98 -9.87 14.06
CA LEU A 287 -10.50 -10.20 12.72
C LEU A 287 -9.89 -11.61 12.66
N LYS A 288 -9.07 -12.01 13.64
CA LYS A 288 -8.48 -13.35 13.68
C LYS A 288 -9.54 -14.44 13.80
N ASP A 289 -10.53 -14.26 14.67
CA ASP A 289 -11.58 -15.24 14.91
C ASP A 289 -12.53 -15.41 13.71
N ASN A 290 -12.81 -14.32 12.98
CA ASN A 290 -13.77 -14.34 11.88
C ASN A 290 -13.13 -14.61 10.51
N PHE A 291 -11.89 -14.18 10.29
CA PHE A 291 -11.27 -14.19 8.95
C PHE A 291 -9.87 -14.82 8.90
N GLY A 292 -9.27 -15.12 10.06
CA GLY A 292 -7.88 -15.59 10.13
C GLY A 292 -7.63 -17.00 9.59
N SER A 293 -8.68 -17.76 9.28
CA SER A 293 -8.58 -19.03 8.56
C SER A 293 -8.43 -18.86 7.05
N GLU A 294 -8.80 -17.70 6.50
CA GLU A 294 -8.84 -17.43 5.07
C GLU A 294 -7.80 -16.38 4.68
N LEU A 295 -7.58 -15.38 5.54
CA LEU A 295 -6.68 -14.26 5.28
C LEU A 295 -5.39 -14.32 6.08
N VAL A 296 -4.33 -13.83 5.46
CA VAL A 296 -3.12 -13.35 6.13
C VAL A 296 -3.35 -11.90 6.55
N PHE A 297 -2.85 -11.51 7.71
CA PHE A 297 -2.93 -10.13 8.19
C PHE A 297 -1.61 -9.39 8.00
N PHE A 298 -1.68 -8.12 7.65
CA PHE A 298 -0.52 -7.26 7.45
C PHE A 298 -0.80 -5.89 8.08
N GLY A 299 0.08 -5.39 8.94
CA GLY A 299 -0.11 -4.11 9.64
C GLY A 299 -0.43 -4.28 11.12
N GLY A 300 -1.21 -3.36 11.69
CA GLY A 300 -1.72 -3.50 13.06
C GLY A 300 -1.00 -2.70 14.13
N ILE A 301 0.14 -2.07 13.82
CA ILE A 301 0.84 -1.21 14.80
C ILE A 301 0.40 0.25 14.61
N ASP A 302 -0.09 0.84 15.71
CA ASP A 302 -0.69 2.17 15.71
C ASP A 302 0.32 3.29 15.46
N ILE A 303 0.08 4.05 14.40
CA ILE A 303 0.90 5.19 13.95
C ILE A 303 0.35 6.54 14.45
N GLN A 304 -0.84 6.59 15.05
CA GLN A 304 -1.47 7.83 15.50
C GLN A 304 -1.12 8.18 16.94
N TYR A 305 -1.05 7.19 17.84
CA TYR A 305 -0.77 7.45 19.26
C TYR A 305 0.40 6.64 19.80
N LEU A 306 0.45 5.34 19.51
CA LEU A 306 1.45 4.45 20.09
C LEU A 306 2.86 4.77 19.61
N LEU A 307 3.11 4.81 18.30
CA LEU A 307 4.46 5.11 17.80
C LEU A 307 4.90 6.55 18.13
N PRO A 308 4.06 7.60 17.93
CA PRO A 308 4.49 8.97 18.23
C PRO A 308 4.65 9.28 19.72
N HIS A 309 3.82 8.68 20.59
CA HIS A 309 3.70 9.13 21.99
C HIS A 309 3.88 8.02 23.04
N GLY A 310 3.90 6.76 22.62
CA GLY A 310 4.13 5.63 23.51
C GLY A 310 5.58 5.55 23.99
N THR A 311 5.78 4.83 25.09
CA THR A 311 7.10 4.42 25.56
C THR A 311 7.59 3.18 24.81
N PRO A 312 8.92 2.93 24.73
CA PRO A 312 9.47 1.70 24.17
C PRO A 312 8.88 0.42 24.79
N GLY A 313 8.53 0.46 26.08
CA GLY A 313 7.87 -0.64 26.78
C GLY A 313 6.45 -0.90 26.27
N GLN A 314 5.65 0.15 26.03
CA GLN A 314 4.31 0.04 25.45
C GLN A 314 4.36 -0.48 24.01
N ILE A 315 5.29 0.03 23.20
CA ILE A 315 5.50 -0.44 21.82
C ILE A 315 5.83 -1.94 21.81
N LYS A 316 6.78 -2.37 22.66
CA LYS A 316 7.15 -3.78 22.80
C LYS A 316 5.96 -4.65 23.25
N ALA A 317 5.15 -4.16 24.19
CA ALA A 317 3.98 -4.88 24.68
C ALA A 317 2.90 -5.03 23.60
N GLU A 318 2.65 -3.98 22.80
CA GLU A 318 1.69 -4.05 21.71
C GLU A 318 2.14 -4.98 20.59
N ILE A 319 3.41 -4.92 20.19
CA ILE A 319 3.96 -5.84 19.17
C ILE A 319 3.81 -7.30 19.63
N LYS A 320 4.08 -7.58 20.91
CA LYS A 320 3.82 -8.90 21.49
C LYS A 320 2.34 -9.27 21.36
N ARG A 321 1.45 -8.38 21.81
CA ARG A 321 0.01 -8.63 21.80
C ARG A 321 -0.50 -8.91 20.39
N ARG A 322 -0.06 -8.15 19.39
CA ARG A 322 -0.41 -8.36 17.98
C ARG A 322 0.10 -9.69 17.47
N ASN A 323 1.35 -10.05 17.80
CA ASN A 323 1.88 -11.35 17.42
C ASN A 323 1.10 -12.52 18.06
N ASP A 324 0.85 -12.46 19.37
CA ASP A 324 0.13 -13.51 20.11
C ASP A 324 -1.29 -13.76 19.54
N ILE A 325 -1.91 -12.73 18.94
CA ILE A 325 -3.26 -12.79 18.36
C ILE A 325 -3.19 -13.12 16.86
N LEU A 326 -2.64 -12.21 16.07
CA LEU A 326 -2.67 -12.28 14.61
C LEU A 326 -1.70 -13.33 14.07
N GLY A 327 -0.52 -13.44 14.69
CA GLY A 327 0.54 -14.40 14.34
C GLY A 327 0.29 -15.82 14.86
N LYS A 328 -0.74 -16.03 15.67
CA LYS A 328 -1.13 -17.38 16.13
C LYS A 328 -1.38 -18.29 14.93
N ASN A 329 -0.64 -19.40 14.88
CA ASN A 329 -0.63 -20.37 13.77
C ASN A 329 -0.15 -19.78 12.43
N GLY A 330 0.68 -18.73 12.44
CA GLY A 330 1.18 -18.07 11.24
C GLY A 330 0.20 -17.05 10.63
N GLY A 331 0.53 -16.56 9.42
CA GLY A 331 -0.32 -15.66 8.66
C GLY A 331 -0.36 -14.22 9.16
N TYR A 332 0.75 -13.68 9.68
CA TYR A 332 0.84 -12.28 10.10
C TYR A 332 2.16 -11.64 9.67
N ILE A 333 2.08 -10.47 9.03
CA ILE A 333 3.21 -9.58 8.70
C ILE A 333 3.14 -8.38 9.64
N ILE A 334 4.15 -8.23 10.50
CA ILE A 334 4.25 -7.10 11.42
C ILE A 334 4.59 -5.85 10.63
N ALA A 335 3.72 -4.86 10.74
CA ALA A 335 3.96 -3.56 10.16
C ALA A 335 3.21 -2.47 10.93
N PRO A 336 3.70 -1.22 10.89
CA PRO A 336 2.87 -0.04 11.07
C PRO A 336 1.57 -0.14 10.25
N ALA A 337 0.49 0.44 10.75
CA ALA A 337 -0.78 0.50 10.01
C ALA A 337 -0.69 1.38 8.75
N HIS A 338 0.26 2.30 8.74
CA HIS A 338 0.63 3.14 7.60
C HIS A 338 2.12 3.51 7.72
N ASN A 339 2.69 4.29 6.81
CA ASN A 339 4.05 4.83 6.94
C ASN A 339 4.34 5.36 8.35
N ILE A 340 5.52 5.07 8.88
CA ILE A 340 5.99 5.73 10.11
C ILE A 340 6.21 7.20 9.80
N GLN A 341 5.56 8.06 10.58
CA GLN A 341 5.47 9.50 10.37
C GLN A 341 6.65 10.25 11.00
N ASP A 342 6.83 11.51 10.60
CA ASP A 342 7.93 12.38 11.08
C ASP A 342 7.88 12.68 12.59
N ASP A 343 6.70 12.60 13.19
CA ASP A 343 6.45 12.82 14.62
C ASP A 343 6.91 11.64 15.50
N THR A 344 7.27 10.50 14.90
CA THR A 344 7.76 9.33 15.61
C THR A 344 9.25 9.47 15.92
N SER A 345 9.60 9.39 17.21
CA SER A 345 10.99 9.51 17.65
C SER A 345 11.85 8.34 17.18
N VAL A 346 13.14 8.58 16.92
CA VAL A 346 14.10 7.52 16.57
C VAL A 346 14.11 6.38 17.61
N GLU A 347 14.02 6.71 18.90
CA GLU A 347 13.94 5.71 19.97
C GLU A 347 12.73 4.78 19.79
N ASN A 348 11.57 5.32 19.42
CA ASN A 348 10.35 4.55 19.22
C ASN A 348 10.39 3.71 17.94
N ILE A 349 10.97 4.23 16.86
CA ILE A 349 11.20 3.45 15.63
C ILE A 349 12.13 2.25 15.94
N MET A 350 13.22 2.50 16.67
CA MET A 350 14.15 1.44 17.06
C MET A 350 13.50 0.44 18.04
N ALA A 351 12.62 0.90 18.93
CA ALA A 351 11.84 0.03 19.80
C ALA A 351 10.91 -0.89 18.99
N PHE A 352 10.27 -0.38 17.93
CA PHE A 352 9.46 -1.18 17.01
C PHE A 352 10.28 -2.31 16.36
N PHE A 353 11.37 -1.97 15.67
CA PHE A 353 12.20 -2.98 14.99
C PHE A 353 12.81 -3.98 15.97
N LYS A 354 13.30 -3.51 17.12
CA LYS A 354 13.88 -4.37 18.16
C LYS A 354 12.84 -5.32 18.74
N ALA A 355 11.62 -4.86 19.00
CA ALA A 355 10.57 -5.72 19.51
C ALA A 355 10.17 -6.75 18.45
N ALA A 356 9.91 -6.33 17.21
CA ALA A 356 9.46 -7.22 16.14
C ALA A 356 10.49 -8.33 15.79
N LYS A 357 11.79 -8.06 15.91
CA LYS A 357 12.85 -9.08 15.71
C LYS A 357 12.94 -10.14 16.81
N ASN A 358 12.57 -9.80 18.04
CA ASN A 358 12.89 -10.62 19.23
C ASN A 358 11.71 -11.50 19.72
N TYR A 359 10.62 -11.60 18.97
CA TYR A 359 9.49 -12.47 19.31
C TYR A 359 9.44 -13.69 18.38
N PRO A 360 10.04 -14.82 18.78
CA PRO A 360 9.84 -16.09 18.07
C PRO A 360 8.38 -16.56 18.20
N ASN A 361 7.92 -17.34 17.23
CA ASN A 361 6.67 -18.10 17.36
C ASN A 361 6.95 -19.30 18.27
N ASP A 362 6.69 -19.16 19.56
CA ASP A 362 6.74 -20.27 20.53
C ASP A 362 5.41 -21.06 20.55
#